data_AF-A0A348MZB5-F1
#
_entry.id   AF-A0A348MZB5-F1
#
_cell.length_a   1.000
_cell.length_b   1.000
_cell.length_c   1.000
_cell.angle_alpha   90.00
_cell.angle_beta   90.00
_cell.angle_gamma   90.00
#
_symmetry.space_group_name_H-M   'P 1'
#
loop_
_entity.id
_entity.type
_entity.pdbx_description
1 polymer ?
#
loop_
_entity_poly.entity_id
_entity_poly.type
_entity_poly.pdbx_seq_one_letter_code
_entity_poly.pdbx_strand_id
1 'polypeptide(L)'
;NISSYVDDVHASHDFGLPKEDPQFWALFAKKFAFDPARTVFVDDNEHVLASADEYGIRHLIMPLNPDSQRAAQKMRQPDRYTGIQSLAELLPC
;
A
#
# COMPACT_ATOMS: atom_id res chain seq x y z
N ASN A 1 -10.59 -10.23 14.71
CA ASN A 1 -11.23 -9.47 13.62
C ASN A 1 -10.33 -8.27 13.34
N ILE A 2 -9.75 -8.15 12.14
CA ILE A 2 -8.77 -7.07 11.84
C ILE A 2 -9.41 -5.69 11.81
N SER A 3 -10.73 -5.61 11.60
CA SER A 3 -11.46 -4.35 11.51
C SER A 3 -11.42 -3.51 12.78
N SER A 4 -11.09 -4.09 13.95
CA SER A 4 -10.97 -3.34 15.21
C SER A 4 -9.68 -2.53 15.33
N TYR A 5 -8.73 -2.72 14.41
CA TYR A 5 -7.43 -2.04 14.41
C TYR A 5 -7.35 -0.91 13.37
N VAL A 6 -8.45 -0.62 12.68
CA VAL A 6 -8.53 0.39 11.62
C VAL A 6 -9.78 1.24 11.82
N ASP A 7 -9.69 2.52 11.47
CA ASP A 7 -10.81 3.46 11.60
C ASP A 7 -11.90 3.24 10.54
N ASP A 8 -11.51 2.76 9.35
CA ASP A 8 -12.42 2.52 8.23
C ASP A 8 -11.93 1.34 7.37
N VAL A 9 -12.86 0.72 6.64
CA VAL A 9 -12.60 -0.39 5.71
C VAL A 9 -13.30 -0.08 4.40
N HIS A 10 -12.53 -0.08 3.32
CA HIS A 10 -13.05 0.16 1.97
C HIS A 10 -12.63 -0.96 1.02
N ALA A 11 -13.51 -1.29 0.09
CA ALA A 11 -13.20 -2.24 -0.97
C ALA A 11 -12.98 -1.49 -2.29
N SER A 12 -12.01 -1.93 -3.10
CA SER A 12 -11.75 -1.31 -4.40
C SER A 12 -12.96 -1.36 -5.34
N HIS A 13 -13.82 -2.37 -5.20
CA HIS A 13 -15.06 -2.48 -5.96
C HIS A 13 -16.00 -1.28 -5.78
N ASP A 14 -15.92 -0.56 -4.65
CA ASP A 14 -16.72 0.63 -4.38
C ASP A 14 -16.39 1.80 -5.33
N PHE A 15 -15.21 1.75 -5.94
CA PHE A 15 -14.68 2.80 -6.81
C PHE A 15 -14.71 2.42 -8.30
N GLY A 16 -15.09 1.18 -8.62
CA GLY A 16 -15.18 0.67 -9.99
C GLY A 16 -13.84 0.54 -10.72
N LEU A 17 -12.71 0.82 -10.05
CA LEU A 17 -11.36 0.75 -10.61
C LEU A 17 -10.45 -0.09 -9.69
N PRO A 18 -9.53 -0.88 -10.28
CA PRO A 18 -8.50 -1.57 -9.51
C PRO A 18 -7.46 -0.58 -9.00
N LYS A 19 -6.72 -0.93 -7.94
CA LYS A 19 -5.72 -0.02 -7.35
C LYS A 19 -4.51 0.21 -8.30
N GLU A 20 -4.28 -0.71 -9.22
CA GLU A 20 -3.30 -0.62 -10.29
C GLU A 20 -3.61 0.50 -11.30
N ASP A 21 -4.84 1.00 -11.35
CA ASP A 21 -5.22 2.17 -12.17
C ASP A 21 -4.92 3.46 -11.38
N PRO A 22 -4.09 4.39 -11.88
CA PRO A 22 -3.78 5.64 -11.18
C PRO A 22 -5.01 6.50 -10.83
N GLN A 23 -6.10 6.39 -11.59
CA GLN A 23 -7.34 7.13 -11.33
C GLN A 23 -8.05 6.64 -10.06
N PHE A 24 -7.80 5.40 -9.62
CA PHE A 24 -8.34 4.88 -8.37
C PHE A 24 -7.98 5.81 -7.20
N TRP A 25 -6.72 6.25 -7.12
CA TRP A 25 -6.23 7.05 -6.00
C TRP A 25 -6.89 8.42 -5.91
N ALA A 26 -7.18 9.04 -7.05
CA ALA A 26 -7.93 10.29 -7.09
C ALA A 26 -9.39 10.12 -6.64
N LEU A 27 -10.04 9.00 -6.95
CA LEU A 27 -11.39 8.69 -6.47
C LEU A 27 -11.38 8.32 -4.98
N PHE A 28 -10.39 7.56 -4.56
CA PHE A 28 -10.19 7.18 -3.16
C PHE A 28 -10.00 8.42 -2.29
N ALA A 29 -9.11 9.34 -2.69
CA ALA A 29 -8.83 10.59 -1.97
C ALA A 29 -10.04 11.54 -1.85
N LYS A 30 -11.01 11.46 -2.79
CA LYS A 30 -12.28 12.21 -2.69
C LYS A 30 -13.20 11.67 -1.60
N LYS A 31 -13.18 10.36 -1.36
CA LYS A 31 -14.00 9.70 -0.32
C LYS A 31 -13.31 9.72 1.02
N PHE A 32 -12.01 9.45 1.03
CA PHE A 32 -11.15 9.44 2.21
C PHE A 32 -10.07 10.50 2.04
N ALA A 33 -10.24 11.66 2.67
CA ALA A 33 -9.27 12.74 2.55
C ALA A 33 -7.96 12.36 3.27
N PHE A 34 -6.87 12.18 2.51
CA PHE A 34 -5.52 11.98 3.03
C PHE A 34 -4.52 12.86 2.29
N ASP A 35 -3.36 13.09 2.91
CA ASP A 35 -2.23 13.82 2.30
C ASP A 35 -1.21 12.82 1.76
N PRO A 36 -1.04 12.67 0.43
CA PRO A 36 -0.10 11.72 -0.16
C PRO A 36 1.34 11.89 0.34
N ALA A 37 1.74 13.12 0.69
CA ALA A 37 3.09 13.43 1.14
C ALA A 37 3.37 12.95 2.59
N ARG A 38 2.32 12.67 3.36
CA ARG A 38 2.39 12.23 4.77
C ARG A 38 1.81 10.83 4.99
N THR A 39 1.40 10.15 3.92
CA THR A 39 0.80 8.81 3.97
C THR A 39 1.87 7.74 3.80
N VAL A 40 1.79 6.70 4.64
CA VAL A 40 2.46 5.41 4.42
C VAL A 40 1.45 4.46 3.79
N PHE A 41 1.81 3.89 2.65
CA PHE A 41 1.01 2.91 1.94
C PHE A 41 1.76 1.58 1.85
N VAL A 42 1.05 0.49 2.17
CA VAL A 42 1.61 -0.86 2.27
C VAL A 42 0.81 -1.80 1.39
N ASP A 43 1.45 -2.45 0.42
CA ASP A 43 0.84 -3.45 -0.46
C ASP A 43 1.93 -4.40 -0.98
N ASP A 44 1.63 -5.69 -1.12
CA ASP A 44 2.59 -6.70 -1.57
C ASP A 44 2.64 -6.82 -3.10
N ASN A 45 1.83 -6.04 -3.83
CA ASN A 45 1.84 -5.98 -5.29
C ASN A 45 2.57 -4.72 -5.79
N GLU A 46 3.71 -4.91 -6.44
CA GLU A 46 4.50 -3.80 -7.02
C GLU A 46 3.74 -2.95 -8.05
N HIS A 47 2.74 -3.49 -8.75
CA HIS A 47 1.94 -2.71 -9.70
C HIS A 47 1.03 -1.72 -8.98
N VAL A 48 0.51 -2.10 -7.81
CA VAL A 48 -0.27 -1.22 -6.95
C VAL A 48 0.63 -0.14 -6.35
N LEU A 49 1.83 -0.50 -5.88
CA LEU A 49 2.82 0.47 -5.39
C LEU A 49 3.25 1.45 -6.49
N ALA A 50 3.44 0.98 -7.73
CA ALA A 50 3.78 1.85 -8.85
C ALA A 50 2.67 2.86 -9.17
N SER A 51 1.41 2.43 -9.14
CA SER A 51 0.25 3.32 -9.32
C SER A 51 0.13 4.35 -8.20
N ALA A 52 0.37 3.94 -6.94
CA ALA A 52 0.39 4.83 -5.79
C ALA A 52 1.53 5.88 -5.87
N ASP A 53 2.71 5.46 -6.36
CA ASP A 53 3.84 6.35 -6.63
C ASP A 53 3.51 7.39 -7.70
N GLU A 54 2.88 6.96 -8.80
CA GLU A 54 2.44 7.86 -9.88
C GLU A 54 1.43 8.90 -9.38
N TYR A 55 0.55 8.51 -8.45
CA TYR A 55 -0.37 9.45 -7.80
C TYR A 55 0.34 10.42 -6.83
N GLY A 56 1.53 10.06 -6.33
CA GLY A 56 2.35 10.90 -5.46
C GLY A 56 2.36 10.51 -3.98
N ILE A 57 1.98 9.27 -3.63
CA ILE A 57 2.13 8.78 -2.26
C ILE A 57 3.61 8.56 -1.96
N ARG A 58 4.13 9.27 -0.95
CA ARG A 58 5.57 9.38 -0.72
C ARG A 58 6.21 8.13 -0.11
N HIS A 59 5.51 7.46 0.81
CA HIS A 59 6.08 6.37 1.60
C HIS A 59 5.44 5.04 1.20
N LEU A 60 6.15 4.28 0.39
CA LEU A 60 5.68 3.02 -0.20
C LEU A 60 6.44 1.84 0.38
N ILE A 61 5.70 0.89 0.95
CA ILE A 61 6.24 -0.26 1.67
C ILE A 61 5.75 -1.56 1.02
N MET A 62 6.68 -2.47 0.76
CA MET A 62 6.38 -3.80 0.22
C MET A 62 6.65 -4.88 1.27
N PRO A 63 5.63 -5.56 1.81
CA PRO A 63 5.82 -6.78 2.58
C PRO A 63 6.43 -7.86 1.69
N LEU A 64 7.63 -8.32 2.02
CA LEU A 64 8.35 -9.32 1.23
C LEU A 64 7.91 -10.74 1.56
N ASN A 65 7.25 -10.97 2.70
CA ASN A 65 6.77 -12.28 3.11
C ASN A 65 5.26 -12.30 3.39
N PRO A 66 4.40 -12.04 2.39
CA PRO A 66 2.95 -11.99 2.59
C PRO A 66 2.34 -13.37 2.86
N ASP A 67 3.01 -14.44 2.41
CA ASP A 67 2.67 -15.81 2.74
C ASP A 67 3.87 -16.50 3.38
N SER A 68 3.83 -16.64 4.70
CA SER A 68 4.89 -17.24 5.52
C SER A 68 5.29 -18.66 5.12
N GLN A 69 4.47 -19.37 4.33
CA GLN A 69 4.78 -20.71 3.84
C GLN A 69 5.56 -20.72 2.53
N ARG A 70 5.73 -19.56 1.89
CA ARG A 70 6.40 -19.40 0.60
C ARG A 70 7.73 -18.66 0.78
N ALA A 71 8.58 -18.77 -0.24
CA ALA A 71 9.80 -17.98 -0.27
C ALA A 71 9.46 -16.49 -0.36
N ALA A 72 10.24 -15.66 0.33
CA ALA A 72 10.07 -14.21 0.27
C ALA A 72 10.11 -13.70 -1.17
N GLN A 73 9.21 -12.77 -1.48
CA GLN A 73 9.17 -12.09 -2.76
C GLN A 73 10.47 -11.30 -2.97
N LYS A 74 10.97 -11.34 -4.20
CA LYS A 74 12.08 -10.48 -4.63
C LYS A 74 11.50 -9.17 -5.15
N MET A 75 11.81 -8.08 -4.46
CA MET A 75 11.47 -6.74 -4.91
C MET A 75 12.32 -6.38 -6.14
N ARG A 76 11.66 -5.96 -7.21
CA ARG A 76 12.33 -5.60 -8.48
C ARG A 76 12.80 -4.15 -8.52
N GLN A 77 12.21 -3.28 -7.68
CA GLN A 77 12.46 -1.83 -7.68
C GLN A 77 12.86 -1.33 -6.27
N PRO A 78 14.03 -1.74 -5.74
CA PRO A 78 14.45 -1.40 -4.38
C PRO A 78 14.73 0.09 -4.15
N ASP A 79 14.96 0.85 -5.23
CA ASP A 79 15.18 2.30 -5.14
C ASP A 79 13.86 3.09 -5.01
N ARG A 80 12.71 2.44 -5.22
CA ARG A 80 11.38 3.09 -5.16
C ARG A 80 10.58 2.70 -3.92
N TYR A 81 10.76 1.48 -3.40
CA TYR A 81 9.95 0.97 -2.30
C TYR A 81 10.84 0.45 -1.17
N THR A 82 10.35 0.55 0.07
CA THR A 82 11.02 -0.07 1.22
C THR A 82 10.44 -1.47 1.43
N GLY A 83 11.27 -2.49 1.31
CA GLY A 83 10.88 -3.87 1.62
C GLY A 83 10.97 -4.16 3.11
N ILE A 84 9.93 -4.76 3.69
CA ILE A 84 9.91 -5.21 5.10
C ILE A 84 9.60 -6.70 5.20
N GLN A 85 10.08 -7.37 6.24
CA GLN A 85 9.70 -8.75 6.57
C GLN A 85 8.46 -8.79 7.47
N SER A 86 8.23 -7.75 8.28
CA SER A 86 7.11 -7.63 9.20
C SER A 86 6.68 -6.18 9.41
N LEU A 87 5.38 -5.95 9.61
CA LEU A 87 4.85 -4.62 9.99
C LEU A 87 5.44 -4.09 11.30
N ALA A 88 5.96 -4.97 12.17
CA ALA A 88 6.62 -4.56 13.40
C ALA A 88 7.85 -3.67 13.16
N GLU A 89 8.49 -3.77 11.98
CA GLU A 89 9.61 -2.91 11.58
C GLU A 89 9.21 -1.45 11.34
N LEU A 90 7.91 -1.16 11.22
CA LEU A 90 7.39 0.20 11.09
C LEU A 90 7.14 0.89 12.43
N LEU A 91 7.24 0.15 13.55
CA LEU A 91 7.02 0.72 14.88
C LEU A 91 8.24 1.57 15.28
N PRO A 92 8.02 2.77 15.86
CA PRO A 92 9.11 3.55 16.43
C PRO A 92 9.78 2.78 17.58
N CYS A 93 11.10 2.95 17.69
CA CYS A 93 11.90 2.40 18.78
C CYS A 93 11.53 3.01 20.15
#